data_AF-A0A935AUA8-F1
#
_entry.id   AF-A0A935AUA8-F1
#
_cell.length_a   1.000
_cell.length_b   1.000
_cell.length_c   1.000
_cell.angle_alpha   90.00
_cell.angle_beta   90.00
_cell.angle_gamma   90.00
#
_symmetry.space_group_name_H-M   'P 1'
#
loop_
_entity.id
_entity.type
_entity.pdbx_description
1 polymer ?
#
loop_
_entity_poly.entity_id
_entity_poly.type
_entity_poly.pdbx_seq_one_letter_code
_entity_poly.pdbx_strand_id
1 'polypeptide(L)'
;MGLTVIDAGVIIGFLDANDSHHLEAHAALDDARSRNDRLVLPASAFAEVLVGPSRRGPAAVAAVRGLVERVPIDVEPLDLEIAMLAAAVRARHRSIKLPDALVIATASHIDADHLITTDRNGRRGPRSSCGLRSARSDELTGRRPRRHRPIGPRTSLPTMPASAGIGRFSAAVARA
;
A
#
# COMPACT_ATOMS: atom_id res chain seq x y z
N MET A 1 7.33 -13.56 14.76
CA MET A 1 6.40 -13.67 13.62
C MET A 1 6.01 -12.27 13.27
N GLY A 2 6.56 -11.73 12.18
CA GLY A 2 6.16 -10.43 11.65
C GLY A 2 5.23 -10.57 10.45
N LEU A 3 4.77 -9.44 9.94
CA LEU A 3 3.98 -9.31 8.73
C LEU A 3 4.82 -8.59 7.67
N THR A 4 5.06 -9.26 6.55
CA THR A 4 5.83 -8.73 5.42
C THR A 4 4.90 -8.51 4.23
N VAL A 5 4.79 -7.26 3.78
CA VAL A 5 4.12 -6.90 2.52
C VAL A 5 5.11 -6.97 1.36
N ILE A 6 4.65 -7.52 0.24
CA ILE A 6 5.44 -7.75 -0.96
C ILE A 6 4.88 -6.91 -2.12
N ASP A 7 5.76 -6.26 -2.85
CA ASP A 7 5.47 -5.53 -4.08
C ASP A 7 5.39 -6.46 -5.31
N ALA A 8 4.74 -6.01 -6.38
CA ALA A 8 4.55 -6.77 -7.62
C ALA A 8 5.88 -7.19 -8.25
N GLY A 9 6.86 -6.28 -8.30
CA GLY A 9 8.14 -6.54 -8.95
C GLY A 9 8.95 -7.65 -8.26
N VAL A 10 8.76 -7.87 -6.96
CA VAL A 10 9.41 -8.99 -6.24
C VAL A 10 8.83 -10.31 -6.73
N ILE A 11 7.50 -10.40 -6.88
CA ILE A 11 6.84 -11.60 -7.40
C ILE A 11 7.21 -11.82 -8.88
N ILE A 12 7.26 -10.76 -9.69
CA ILE A 12 7.68 -10.86 -11.10
C ILE A 12 9.12 -11.38 -11.19
N GLY A 13 10.04 -10.82 -10.41
CA GLY A 13 11.43 -11.30 -10.36
C GLY A 13 11.55 -12.74 -9.87
N PHE A 14 10.76 -13.13 -8.88
CA PHE A 14 10.70 -14.52 -8.41
C PHE A 14 10.20 -15.49 -9.50
N LEU A 15 9.22 -15.07 -10.30
CA LEU A 15 8.61 -15.89 -11.35
C LEU A 15 9.47 -16.02 -12.61
N ASP A 16 10.24 -15.00 -12.94
CA ASP A 16 11.02 -14.93 -14.18
C ASP A 16 12.50 -15.15 -13.89
N ALA A 17 13.00 -16.33 -14.26
CA ALA A 17 14.41 -16.70 -14.10
C ALA A 17 15.38 -15.80 -14.88
N ASN A 18 14.90 -15.06 -15.89
CA ASN A 18 15.70 -14.10 -16.65
C ASN A 18 15.59 -12.67 -16.11
N ASP A 19 14.78 -12.42 -15.08
CA ASP A 19 14.68 -11.10 -14.46
C ASP A 19 15.96 -10.76 -13.71
N SER A 20 16.43 -9.52 -13.86
CA SER A 20 17.62 -9.02 -13.16
C SER A 20 17.50 -9.08 -11.63
N HIS A 21 16.29 -9.13 -11.11
CA HIS A 21 15.98 -9.23 -9.68
C HIS A 21 15.67 -10.66 -9.24
N HIS A 22 15.84 -11.68 -10.09
CA HIS A 22 15.47 -13.07 -9.74
C HIS A 22 16.15 -13.56 -8.46
N LEU A 23 17.48 -13.52 -8.40
CA LEU A 23 18.25 -13.94 -7.22
C LEU A 23 17.92 -13.10 -5.98
N GLU A 24 17.71 -11.81 -6.21
CA GLU A 24 17.39 -10.81 -5.19
C GLU A 24 16.00 -11.06 -4.56
N ALA A 25 15.01 -11.39 -5.38
CA ALA A 25 13.66 -11.72 -4.97
C ALA A 25 13.62 -13.05 -4.20
N HIS A 26 14.34 -14.07 -4.67
CA HIS A 26 14.49 -15.33 -3.95
C HIS A 26 15.12 -15.13 -2.56
N ALA A 27 16.23 -14.40 -2.47
CA ALA A 27 16.88 -14.12 -1.20
C ALA A 27 15.98 -13.34 -0.23
N ALA A 28 15.19 -12.39 -0.73
CA ALA A 28 14.27 -11.61 0.09
C ALA A 28 13.11 -12.46 0.65
N LEU A 29 12.56 -13.38 -0.16
CA LEU A 29 11.52 -14.31 0.27
C LEU A 29 12.06 -15.38 1.24
N ASP A 30 13.28 -15.88 1.00
CA ASP A 30 13.94 -16.82 1.90
C ASP A 30 14.27 -16.17 3.25
N ASP A 31 14.68 -14.90 3.27
CA ASP A 31 14.87 -14.14 4.51
C ASP A 31 13.56 -13.99 5.30
N ALA A 32 12.47 -13.58 4.63
CA ALA A 32 11.15 -13.47 5.27
C ALA A 32 10.66 -14.84 5.80
N ARG A 33 10.91 -15.91 5.05
CA ARG A 33 10.64 -17.29 5.48
C ARG A 33 11.45 -17.66 6.73
N SER A 34 12.74 -17.31 6.77
CA SER A 34 13.63 -17.61 7.91
C SER A 34 13.21 -16.86 9.18
N ARG A 35 12.62 -15.67 9.03
CA ARG A 35 12.00 -14.87 10.11
C ARG A 35 10.61 -15.39 10.52
N ASN A 36 10.11 -16.39 9.79
CA ASN A 36 8.79 -16.98 9.96
C ASN A 36 7.68 -15.91 9.89
N ASP A 37 7.83 -15.01 8.92
CA ASP A 37 6.88 -13.95 8.66
C ASP A 37 5.69 -14.45 7.85
N ARG A 38 4.53 -13.83 8.09
CA ARG A 38 3.39 -13.95 7.19
C ARG A 38 3.61 -13.04 5.98
N LEU A 39 3.44 -13.59 4.79
CA LEU A 39 3.61 -12.88 3.54
C LEU A 39 2.26 -12.38 3.04
N VAL A 40 2.20 -11.09 2.72
CA VAL A 40 1.01 -10.44 2.19
C VAL A 40 1.33 -9.78 0.85
N LEU A 41 0.47 -9.97 -0.14
CA LEU A 41 0.54 -9.32 -1.44
C LEU A 41 -0.71 -8.43 -1.63
N PRO A 42 -0.58 -7.11 -1.78
CA PRO A 42 -1.73 -6.26 -2.08
C PRO A 42 -2.42 -6.69 -3.37
N ALA A 43 -3.75 -6.68 -3.41
CA ALA A 43 -4.52 -7.05 -4.61
C ALA A 43 -4.16 -6.20 -5.83
N SER A 44 -3.77 -4.94 -5.64
CA SER A 44 -3.25 -4.06 -6.70
C SER A 44 -1.93 -4.57 -7.28
N ALA A 45 -1.00 -5.01 -6.42
CA ALA A 45 0.26 -5.61 -6.84
C ALA A 45 0.02 -6.95 -7.53
N PHE A 46 -0.92 -7.77 -7.02
CA PHE A 46 -1.30 -9.00 -7.68
C PHE A 46 -1.89 -8.76 -9.08
N ALA A 47 -2.71 -7.73 -9.25
CA ALA A 47 -3.22 -7.34 -10.57
C ALA A 47 -2.08 -6.96 -11.53
N GLU A 48 -1.06 -6.24 -11.06
CA GLU A 48 0.14 -5.91 -11.84
C GLU A 48 0.93 -7.15 -12.27
N VAL A 49 1.15 -8.10 -11.34
CA VAL A 49 1.78 -9.40 -11.64
C VAL A 49 1.04 -10.13 -12.77
N LEU A 50 -0.29 -10.03 -12.81
CA LEU A 50 -1.13 -10.70 -13.82
C LEU A 50 -1.18 -9.99 -15.17
N VAL A 51 -0.67 -8.76 -15.33
CA VAL A 51 -0.73 -8.03 -16.62
C VAL A 51 0.01 -8.80 -17.73
N GLY A 52 1.25 -9.23 -17.47
CA GLY A 52 2.06 -10.01 -18.42
C GLY A 52 1.41 -11.36 -18.79
N PRO A 53 1.05 -12.20 -17.81
CA PRO A 53 0.29 -13.44 -18.03
C PRO A 53 -1.03 -13.25 -18.79
N SER A 54 -1.79 -12.19 -18.50
CA SER A 54 -3.09 -11.94 -19.15
C SER A 54 -2.96 -11.72 -20.66
N ARG A 55 -1.83 -11.16 -21.12
CA ARG A 55 -1.54 -11.01 -22.56
C ARG A 55 -1.25 -12.34 -23.26
N ARG A 56 -0.82 -13.37 -22.53
CA ARG A 56 -0.49 -14.71 -23.04
C ARG A 56 -1.68 -15.67 -22.99
N GLY A 57 -2.75 -15.29 -22.28
CA GLY A 57 -4.02 -16.02 -22.23
C GLY A 57 -4.28 -16.73 -20.89
N PRO A 58 -5.46 -17.36 -20.75
CA PRO A 58 -5.96 -17.86 -19.46
C PRO A 58 -5.08 -18.90 -18.78
N ALA A 59 -4.41 -19.77 -19.55
CA ALA A 59 -3.50 -20.78 -19.01
C ALA A 59 -2.31 -20.16 -18.27
N ALA A 60 -1.76 -19.05 -18.78
CA ALA A 60 -0.66 -18.34 -18.11
C ALA A 60 -1.13 -17.66 -16.81
N VAL A 61 -2.34 -17.11 -16.80
CA VAL A 61 -2.96 -16.54 -15.57
C VAL A 61 -3.16 -17.65 -14.52
N ALA A 62 -3.70 -18.80 -14.92
CA ALA A 62 -3.90 -19.94 -14.03
C ALA A 62 -2.58 -20.47 -13.45
N ALA A 63 -1.51 -20.51 -14.25
CA ALA A 63 -0.19 -20.92 -13.80
C ALA A 63 0.36 -20.01 -12.69
N VAL A 64 0.23 -18.69 -12.85
CA VAL A 64 0.66 -17.72 -11.83
C VAL A 64 -0.20 -17.83 -10.57
N ARG A 65 -1.53 -17.91 -10.71
CA ARG A 65 -2.43 -18.14 -9.57
C ARG A 65 -2.06 -19.39 -8.78
N GLY A 66 -1.87 -20.51 -9.47
CA GLY A 66 -1.51 -21.77 -8.83
C GLY A 66 -0.14 -21.72 -8.15
N LEU A 67 0.79 -20.88 -8.60
CA LEU A 67 2.05 -20.68 -7.87
C LEU A 67 1.84 -19.84 -6.60
N VAL A 68 1.10 -18.73 -6.71
CA VAL A 68 0.79 -17.89 -5.54
C VAL A 68 0.00 -18.67 -4.48
N GLU A 69 -0.82 -19.64 -4.86
CA GLU A 69 -1.51 -20.53 -3.91
C GLU A 69 -0.56 -21.56 -3.25
N ARG A 70 0.56 -21.92 -3.88
CA ARG A 70 1.56 -22.84 -3.33
C ARG A 70 2.57 -22.16 -2.40
N VAL A 71 2.82 -20.87 -2.62
CA VAL A 71 3.58 -20.05 -1.68
C VAL A 71 2.58 -19.51 -0.66
N PRO A 72 2.81 -19.59 0.65
CA PRO A 72 1.83 -19.12 1.65
C PRO A 72 1.77 -17.57 1.69
N ILE A 73 1.26 -16.96 0.61
CA ILE A 73 1.09 -15.53 0.43
C ILE A 73 -0.41 -15.22 0.47
N ASP A 74 -0.82 -14.41 1.44
CA ASP A 74 -2.19 -13.92 1.56
C ASP A 74 -2.36 -12.70 0.63
N VAL A 75 -3.41 -12.68 -0.19
CA VAL A 75 -3.72 -11.50 -1.02
C VAL A 75 -4.62 -10.55 -0.25
N GLU A 76 -4.13 -9.34 0.04
CA GLU A 76 -4.87 -8.33 0.80
C GLU A 76 -5.79 -7.51 -0.13
N PRO A 77 -7.12 -7.48 0.12
CA PRO A 77 -8.05 -6.71 -0.71
C PRO A 77 -7.80 -5.21 -0.61
N LEU A 78 -8.12 -4.49 -1.70
CA LEU A 78 -8.14 -3.03 -1.69
C LEU A 78 -9.48 -2.55 -1.13
N ASP A 79 -9.44 -1.84 -0.01
CA ASP A 79 -10.60 -1.20 0.61
C ASP A 79 -10.56 0.34 0.50
N LEU A 80 -11.58 0.99 1.08
CA LEU A 80 -11.70 2.45 1.06
C LEU A 80 -10.58 3.15 1.83
N GLU A 81 -10.16 2.60 2.98
CA GLU A 81 -9.12 3.20 3.82
C GLU A 81 -7.76 3.17 3.12
N ILE A 82 -7.40 2.02 2.53
CA ILE A 82 -6.20 1.88 1.70
C ILE A 82 -6.23 2.86 0.53
N ALA A 83 -7.37 3.02 -0.15
CA ALA A 83 -7.50 3.97 -1.26
C ALA A 83 -7.27 5.43 -0.81
N MET A 84 -7.83 5.83 0.35
CA MET A 84 -7.61 7.16 0.92
C MET A 84 -6.16 7.38 1.34
N LEU A 85 -5.53 6.38 1.97
CA LEU A 85 -4.13 6.41 2.35
C LEU A 85 -3.23 6.55 1.11
N ALA A 86 -3.47 5.79 0.05
CA ALA A 86 -2.72 5.89 -1.20
C ALA A 86 -2.84 7.28 -1.85
N ALA A 87 -4.05 7.87 -1.84
CA ALA A 87 -4.25 9.24 -2.30
C ALA A 87 -3.45 10.25 -1.47
N ALA A 88 -3.44 10.09 -0.14
CA ALA A 88 -2.67 10.94 0.76
C ALA A 88 -1.15 10.82 0.54
N VAL A 89 -0.65 9.61 0.33
CA VAL A 89 0.77 9.35 -0.03
C VAL A 89 1.13 10.11 -1.30
N ARG A 90 0.31 10.00 -2.35
CA ARG A 90 0.57 10.69 -3.64
C ARG A 90 0.47 12.21 -3.56
N ALA A 91 -0.46 12.73 -2.76
CA ALA A 91 -0.58 14.17 -2.56
C ALA A 91 0.70 14.77 -1.95
N ARG A 92 1.39 14.00 -1.11
CA ARG A 92 2.66 14.38 -0.46
C ARG A 92 3.87 14.12 -1.35
N HIS A 93 3.86 13.02 -2.10
CA HIS A 93 4.99 12.53 -2.87
C HIS A 93 4.63 12.44 -4.35
N ARG A 94 4.86 13.54 -5.08
CA ARG A 94 4.44 13.67 -6.50
C ARG A 94 5.11 12.68 -7.47
N SER A 95 6.27 12.12 -7.09
CA SER A 95 6.99 11.15 -7.91
C SER A 95 6.51 9.71 -7.75
N ILE A 96 5.73 9.40 -6.70
CA ILE A 96 5.25 8.04 -6.43
C ILE A 96 4.04 7.75 -7.33
N LYS A 97 4.12 6.64 -8.09
CA LYS A 97 3.02 6.22 -8.96
C LYS A 97 1.91 5.59 -8.12
N LEU A 98 0.73 5.48 -8.71
CA LEU A 98 -0.42 4.89 -8.00
C LEU A 98 -0.20 3.45 -7.52
N PRO A 99 0.40 2.53 -8.30
CA PRO A 99 0.66 1.17 -7.83
C PRO A 99 1.53 1.14 -6.57
N ASP A 100 2.66 1.85 -6.58
CA ASP A 100 3.57 1.94 -5.43
C ASP A 100 2.89 2.57 -4.20
N ALA A 101 2.08 3.61 -4.43
CA ALA A 101 1.32 4.24 -3.35
C ALA A 101 0.29 3.30 -2.72
N LEU A 102 -0.34 2.42 -3.51
CA LEU A 102 -1.25 1.40 -3.00
C LEU A 102 -0.52 0.36 -2.17
N VAL A 103 0.67 -0.09 -2.60
CA VAL A 103 1.51 -1.02 -1.83
C VAL A 103 1.91 -0.41 -0.48
N ILE A 104 2.38 0.83 -0.49
CA ILE A 104 2.75 1.57 0.73
C ILE A 104 1.53 1.76 1.65
N ALA A 105 0.38 2.11 1.08
CA ALA A 105 -0.85 2.29 1.81
C ALA A 105 -1.34 1.00 2.45
N THR A 106 -1.32 -0.13 1.73
CA THR A 106 -1.67 -1.44 2.28
C THR A 106 -0.74 -1.83 3.42
N ALA A 107 0.58 -1.70 3.25
CA ALA A 107 1.55 -1.98 4.32
C ALA A 107 1.30 -1.13 5.57
N SER A 108 0.94 0.14 5.39
CA SER A 108 0.61 1.03 6.50
C SER A 108 -0.74 0.69 7.15
N HIS A 109 -1.73 0.24 6.36
CA HIS A 109 -3.07 -0.07 6.83
C HIS A 109 -3.12 -1.35 7.68
N ILE A 110 -2.34 -2.36 7.32
CA ILE A 110 -2.30 -3.65 8.03
C ILE A 110 -1.20 -3.71 9.11
N ASP A 111 -0.58 -2.57 9.42
CA ASP A 111 0.55 -2.47 10.37
C ASP A 111 1.69 -3.46 10.05
N ALA A 112 2.10 -3.53 8.79
CA ALA A 112 3.17 -4.42 8.36
C ALA A 112 4.52 -4.06 9.01
N ASP A 113 5.24 -5.06 9.51
CA ASP A 113 6.59 -4.90 10.07
C ASP A 113 7.62 -4.61 8.98
N HIS A 114 7.40 -5.18 7.79
CA HIS A 114 8.33 -5.10 6.67
C HIS A 114 7.60 -4.88 5.34
N LEU A 115 8.25 -4.14 4.45
CA LEU A 115 7.84 -3.95 3.06
C LEU A 115 9.02 -4.30 2.16
N ILE A 116 8.81 -5.22 1.22
CA ILE A 116 9.80 -5.61 0.21
C ILE A 116 9.34 -5.06 -1.15
N THR A 117 10.17 -4.22 -1.77
CA THR A 117 9.92 -3.63 -3.09
C THR A 117 11.15 -3.72 -3.99
N THR A 118 10.92 -3.75 -5.30
CA THR A 118 11.99 -3.67 -6.31
C THR A 118 12.23 -2.26 -6.81
N ASP A 119 11.38 -1.27 -6.48
CA ASP A 119 11.56 0.09 -7.00
C ASP A 119 12.76 0.78 -6.35
N ARG A 120 13.78 1.04 -7.18
CA ARG A 120 15.04 1.67 -6.81
C ARG A 120 14.98 3.13 -7.22
N ASN A 121 14.82 4.02 -6.24
CA ASN A 121 15.45 5.34 -6.34
C ASN A 121 16.97 5.20 -6.08
N GLY A 122 17.71 4.65 -7.04
CA GLY A 122 19.13 4.98 -7.26
C GLY A 122 20.23 4.28 -6.43
N ARG A 123 20.02 3.18 -5.70
CA ARG A 123 21.13 2.35 -5.17
C ARG A 123 20.84 0.85 -5.27
N ARG A 124 21.88 0.08 -5.62
CA ARG A 124 21.83 -1.37 -5.89
C ARG A 124 21.41 -2.19 -4.66
N GLY A 125 20.55 -3.19 -4.88
CA GLY A 125 20.10 -4.22 -3.94
C GLY A 125 18.67 -4.01 -3.40
N PRO A 126 17.86 -5.07 -3.20
CA PRO A 126 16.67 -5.00 -2.36
C PRO A 126 17.22 -4.86 -0.95
N ARG A 127 16.87 -3.76 -0.30
CA ARG A 127 17.12 -3.63 1.11
C ARG A 127 15.83 -4.03 1.79
N SER A 128 15.93 -4.80 2.87
CA SER A 128 14.94 -4.84 3.96
C SER A 128 14.80 -3.47 4.67
N SER A 129 15.14 -2.36 4.00
CA SER A 129 15.08 -1.01 4.56
C SER A 129 13.73 -0.38 4.24
N CYS A 130 12.78 -0.61 5.12
CA CYS A 130 12.19 0.53 5.78
C CYS A 130 11.98 0.13 7.22
N GLY A 131 12.78 0.70 8.12
CA GLY A 131 12.39 0.75 9.51
C GLY A 131 11.15 1.62 9.62
N LEU A 132 9.98 1.04 9.35
CA LEU A 132 8.72 1.57 9.83
C LEU A 132 8.69 1.26 11.33
N ARG A 133 9.54 1.98 12.09
CA ARG A 133 9.16 2.31 13.47
C ARG A 133 7.79 2.95 13.32
N SER A 134 6.77 2.31 13.89
CA SER A 134 5.36 2.67 13.78
C SER A 134 5.18 4.16 13.56
N ALA A 135 5.08 4.55 12.29
CA ALA A 135 4.64 5.89 11.97
C ALA A 135 3.15 5.85 12.24
N ARG A 136 2.79 6.14 13.50
CA ARG A 136 1.40 6.31 13.92
C ARG A 136 0.72 7.11 12.81
N SER A 137 -0.49 6.70 12.44
CA SER A 137 -1.26 7.26 11.32
C SER A 137 -1.30 8.80 11.30
N ASP A 138 -1.08 9.45 12.44
CA ASP A 138 -0.89 10.89 12.63
C ASP A 138 0.30 11.51 11.85
N GLU A 139 1.44 10.83 11.73
CA GLU A 139 2.62 11.34 10.99
C GLU A 139 2.44 11.24 9.47
N LEU A 140 1.89 10.12 8.99
CA LEU A 140 1.51 9.97 7.58
C LEU A 140 0.27 10.79 7.18
N THR A 141 -0.50 11.34 8.13
CA THR A 141 -1.62 12.26 7.87
C THR A 141 -1.33 13.72 8.23
N GLY A 142 -0.13 14.03 8.75
CA GLY A 142 0.37 15.41 8.91
C GLY A 142 -0.49 16.27 9.85
N ARG A 143 -1.32 15.64 10.69
CA ARG A 143 -2.03 16.35 11.75
C ARG A 143 -1.04 16.66 12.86
N ARG A 144 -0.66 17.94 13.00
CA ARG A 144 0.03 18.40 14.21
C ARG A 144 -0.84 18.02 15.42
N PRO A 145 -0.27 17.48 16.51
CA PRO A 145 -1.03 17.22 17.72
C PRO A 145 -1.62 18.55 18.21
N ARG A 146 -2.95 18.62 18.31
CA ARG A 146 -3.63 19.78 18.88
C ARG A 146 -3.15 19.91 20.31
N ARG A 147 -2.33 20.93 20.58
CA ARG A 147 -1.97 21.32 21.94
C ARG A 147 -3.26 21.64 22.67
N HIS A 148 -3.62 20.82 23.66
CA HIS A 148 -4.74 21.06 24.55
C HIS A 148 -4.48 22.38 25.28
N ARG A 149 -5.20 23.45 24.91
CA ARG A 149 -5.36 24.62 25.79
C ARG A 149 -6.47 24.28 26.78
N PRO A 150 -6.27 24.50 28.09
CA PRO A 150 -7.36 24.34 29.05
C PRO A 150 -8.43 25.41 28.79
N ILE A 151 -9.69 24.97 28.77
CA ILE A 151 -10.86 25.81 28.53
C ILE A 151 -11.23 26.50 29.86
N GLY A 152 -11.11 27.83 29.91
CA GLY A 152 -11.66 28.67 30.98
C GLY A 152 -13.20 28.76 30.91
N PRO A 153 -13.88 29.25 31.96
CA PRO A 153 -15.31 29.01 32.16
C PRO A 153 -16.19 29.82 31.20
N ARG A 154 -17.31 29.17 30.87
CA ARG A 154 -18.35 29.59 29.91
C ARG A 154 -19.07 30.86 30.35
N THR A 155 -19.34 31.76 29.40
CA THR A 155 -20.41 32.76 29.51
C THR A 155 -21.24 32.82 28.22
N SER A 156 -22.54 32.53 28.41
CA SER A 156 -23.75 32.99 27.70
C SER A 156 -23.83 33.00 26.16
N LEU A 157 -24.83 32.23 25.68
CA LEU A 157 -25.46 32.25 24.35
C LEU A 157 -25.96 33.64 23.90
N PRO A 158 -26.12 33.85 22.58
CA PRO A 158 -27.49 34.00 22.09
C PRO A 158 -27.82 33.25 20.79
N THR A 159 -29.07 32.76 20.81
CA THR A 159 -30.09 32.56 19.75
C THR A 159 -29.73 32.53 18.25
N MET A 160 -30.19 31.45 17.61
CA MET A 160 -30.32 31.28 16.15
C MET A 160 -31.46 32.11 15.54
N PRO A 161 -31.47 32.26 14.20
CA PRO A 161 -32.66 31.90 13.45
C PRO A 161 -32.41 30.85 12.35
N ALA A 162 -33.52 30.29 11.87
CA ALA A 162 -33.65 29.05 11.14
C ALA A 162 -33.42 29.15 9.60
N SER A 163 -33.11 27.98 9.05
CA SER A 163 -33.41 27.46 7.70
C SER A 163 -32.89 28.17 6.44
N ALA A 164 -32.01 27.47 5.69
CA ALA A 164 -32.23 27.14 4.27
C ALA A 164 -31.06 26.30 3.69
N GLY A 165 -31.39 25.27 2.89
CA GLY A 165 -30.53 24.86 1.77
C GLY A 165 -29.74 23.55 1.91
N ILE A 166 -30.42 22.42 1.71
CA ILE A 166 -29.79 21.19 1.19
C ILE A 166 -29.46 21.45 -0.29
N GLY A 167 -28.17 21.45 -0.64
CA GLY A 167 -27.69 21.76 -1.99
C GLY A 167 -26.43 20.98 -2.37
N ARG A 168 -26.67 19.77 -2.92
CA ARG A 168 -25.95 19.08 -4.00
C ARG A 168 -24.50 19.52 -4.29
N PHE A 169 -23.54 18.60 -4.12
CA PHE A 169 -22.38 18.51 -5.00
C PHE A 169 -22.43 17.17 -5.75
N SER A 170 -22.89 17.27 -6.99
CA SER A 170 -22.81 16.23 -8.01
C SER A 170 -21.90 16.74 -9.13
N ALA A 171 -21.14 15.81 -9.70
CA ALA A 171 -20.46 15.86 -10.99
C ALA A 171 -19.16 16.70 -11.14
N ALA A 172 -18.03 15.99 -11.20
CA ALA A 172 -16.98 16.22 -12.20
C ALA A 172 -16.12 14.95 -12.39
N VAL A 173 -16.73 13.88 -12.89
CA VAL A 173 -16.04 12.82 -13.64
C VAL A 173 -16.55 12.94 -15.07
N ALA A 174 -15.78 13.58 -15.94
CA ALA A 174 -15.89 13.45 -17.40
C ALA A 174 -14.71 14.17 -18.07
N ARG A 175 -13.99 13.41 -18.90
CA ARG A 175 -13.09 13.84 -19.99
C ARG A 175 -11.69 14.33 -19.61
N ALA A 176 -10.72 13.43 -19.68
CA ALA A 176 -9.51 13.54 -20.50
C ALA A 176 -8.84 12.16 -20.59
#